data_AF-K9ZYI5-F1
#
_entry.id   AF-K9ZYI5-F1
#
_cell.length_a   1.000
_cell.length_b   1.000
_cell.length_c   1.000
_cell.angle_alpha   90.00
_cell.angle_beta   90.00
_cell.angle_gamma   90.00
#
_symmetry.space_group_name_H-M   'P 1'
#
loop_
_entity.id
_entity.type
_entity.pdbx_description
1 polymer ?
#
loop_
_entity_poly.entity_id
_entity_poly.type
_entity_poly.pdbx_seq_one_letter_code
_entity_poly.pdbx_strand_id
1 'polypeptide(L)'
;MLGSMPHPEFIGLVQSLLATAEAALGEFTPTTARARNDGLLETPQRARQTAERSLRLLTMLAEKTRGNLDRTEAELLTEAIASIRSRLAS
;
A
#
# COMPACT_ATOMS: atom_id res chain seq x y z
N MET A 1 4.04 -9.27 -29.40
CA MET A 1 3.47 -9.28 -28.03
C MET A 1 3.14 -7.85 -27.67
N LEU A 2 1.86 -7.49 -27.62
CA LEU A 2 1.44 -6.18 -27.15
C LEU A 2 1.55 -6.21 -25.62
N GLY A 3 2.55 -5.51 -25.07
CA GLY A 3 2.64 -5.31 -23.63
C GLY A 3 1.40 -4.52 -23.20
N SER A 4 0.60 -5.08 -22.29
CA SER A 4 -0.48 -4.31 -21.67
C SER A 4 0.15 -3.07 -21.06
N MET A 5 -0.34 -1.88 -21.43
CA MET A 5 0.10 -0.66 -20.77
C MET A 5 -0.32 -0.71 -19.30
N PRO A 6 0.50 -0.18 -18.39
CA PRO A 6 0.15 -0.15 -16.98
C PRO A 6 -1.15 0.58 -16.79
N HIS A 7 -2.06 -0.04 -16.04
CA HIS A 7 -3.34 0.55 -15.71
C HIS A 7 -3.10 1.64 -14.66
N PRO A 8 -3.26 2.93 -15.00
CA PRO A 8 -2.93 4.03 -14.09
C PRO A 8 -3.78 3.99 -12.81
N GLU A 9 -5.00 3.46 -12.90
CA GLU A 9 -5.89 3.24 -11.76
C GLU A 9 -5.34 2.19 -10.79
N PHE A 10 -4.75 1.10 -11.32
CA PHE A 10 -4.13 0.06 -10.49
C PHE A 10 -2.90 0.60 -9.77
N ILE A 11 -2.03 1.32 -10.49
CA ILE A 11 -0.88 2.01 -9.89
C ILE A 11 -1.32 2.96 -8.78
N GLY A 12 -2.31 3.81 -9.06
CA GLY A 12 -2.85 4.76 -8.10
C GLY A 12 -3.42 4.08 -6.86
N LEU A 13 -4.11 2.94 -7.01
CA LEU A 13 -4.62 2.16 -5.89
C LEU A 13 -3.48 1.59 -5.01
N VAL A 14 -2.46 0.99 -5.63
CA VAL A 14 -1.30 0.44 -4.89
C VAL A 14 -0.58 1.55 -4.14
N GLN A 15 -0.33 2.69 -4.79
CA GLN A 15 0.33 3.85 -4.17
C GLN A 15 -0.51 4.45 -3.04
N SER A 16 -1.83 4.52 -3.17
CA SER A 16 -2.73 5.02 -2.12
C SER A 16 -2.68 4.12 -0.87
N LEU A 17 -2.73 2.79 -1.06
CA LEU A 17 -2.63 1.82 0.04
C LEU A 17 -1.25 1.87 0.71
N LEU A 18 -0.17 2.00 -0.08
CA LEU A 18 1.19 2.17 0.44
C LEU A 18 1.31 3.44 1.27
N ALA A 19 0.89 4.59 0.72
CA ALA A 19 0.94 5.88 1.40
C ALA A 19 0.12 5.87 2.72
N THR A 20 -1.02 5.17 2.74
CA THR A 20 -1.84 4.99 3.95
C THR A 20 -1.10 4.19 5.03
N ALA A 21 -0.41 3.11 4.64
CA ALA A 21 0.39 2.32 5.56
C ALA A 21 1.61 3.10 6.09
N GLU A 22 2.31 3.82 5.21
CA GLU A 22 3.45 4.67 5.55
C GLU A 22 3.04 5.80 6.51
N ALA A 23 1.92 6.46 6.23
CA ALA A 23 1.32 7.44 7.14
C ALA A 23 1.11 6.87 8.54
N ALA A 24 0.58 5.66 8.60
CA ALA A 24 0.27 5.01 9.85
C ALA A 24 1.51 4.56 10.62
N LEU A 25 2.61 4.30 9.92
CA LEU A 25 3.89 3.92 10.52
C LEU A 25 4.81 5.13 10.79
N GLY A 26 4.33 6.36 10.58
CA GLY A 26 5.05 7.59 10.94
C GLY A 26 5.95 8.16 9.85
N GLU A 27 5.82 7.71 8.60
CA GLU A 27 6.45 8.37 7.45
C GLU A 27 5.60 9.55 7.01
N PHE A 28 6.10 10.77 7.21
CA PHE A 28 5.37 12.01 6.96
C PHE A 28 5.45 12.43 5.50
N THR A 29 4.37 12.20 4.75
CA THR A 29 4.12 12.80 3.43
C THR A 29 2.87 13.70 3.46
N PRO A 30 2.66 14.66 2.53
CA PRO A 30 1.51 15.58 2.58
C PRO A 30 0.13 14.89 2.61
N THR A 31 0.04 13.68 2.05
CA THR A 31 -1.14 12.79 2.11
C THR A 31 -1.45 12.30 3.52
N THR A 32 -0.44 12.19 4.39
CA THR A 32 -0.57 11.70 5.78
C THR A 32 -1.21 12.71 6.73
N ALA A 33 -1.11 14.01 6.41
CA ALA A 33 -1.72 15.07 7.20
C ALA A 33 -3.26 14.97 7.22
N ARG A 34 -3.88 14.46 6.15
CA ARG A 34 -5.33 14.19 6.10
C ARG A 34 -5.72 12.98 6.96
N ALA A 35 -4.97 11.87 6.88
CA ALA A 35 -5.26 10.65 7.65
C ALA A 35 -5.16 10.86 9.18
N ARG A 36 -4.30 11.78 9.64
CA ARG A 36 -4.24 12.19 11.05
C ARG A 36 -5.48 12.95 11.51
N ASN A 37 -6.07 13.78 10.64
CA ASN A 37 -7.28 14.56 10.98
C ASN A 37 -8.54 13.69 11.08
N ASP A 38 -8.56 12.50 10.47
CA ASP A 38 -9.66 11.53 10.53
C ASP A 38 -9.62 10.62 11.78
N GLY A 39 -8.73 10.87 12.75
CA GLY A 39 -8.66 10.12 14.03
C GLY A 39 -8.12 8.69 13.94
N LEU A 40 -7.66 8.26 12.76
CA LEU A 40 -7.16 6.90 12.52
C LEU A 40 -5.82 6.60 13.20
N LEU A 41 -5.07 7.64 13.60
CA LEU A 41 -3.67 7.55 14.06
C LEU A 41 -3.47 7.96 15.53
N GLU A 42 -4.56 8.00 16.32
CA GLU A 42 -4.53 8.48 17.72
C GLU A 42 -3.70 7.61 18.67
N THR A 43 -3.50 6.32 18.37
CA THR A 43 -2.69 5.41 19.19
C THR A 43 -1.74 4.57 18.34
N PRO A 44 -0.55 4.19 18.85
CA PRO A 44 0.39 3.32 18.13
C PRO A 44 -0.25 2.01 17.64
N GLN A 45 -1.20 1.49 18.42
CA GLN A 45 -1.88 0.23 18.13
C GLN A 45 -2.87 0.37 16.96
N ARG A 46 -3.62 1.49 16.87
CA ARG A 46 -4.47 1.80 15.71
C ARG A 46 -3.64 2.09 14.45
N ALA A 47 -2.49 2.74 14.61
CA ALA A 47 -1.55 3.01 13.54
C ALA A 47 -1.05 1.69 12.92
N ARG A 48 -0.57 0.77 13.77
CA ARG A 48 -0.18 -0.59 13.35
C ARG A 48 -1.33 -1.35 12.66
N GLN A 49 -2.54 -1.31 13.22
CA GLN A 49 -3.70 -1.98 12.64
C GLN A 49 -4.07 -1.43 11.25
N THR A 50 -3.90 -0.13 11.02
CA THR A 50 -4.11 0.53 9.73
C THR A 50 -3.10 0.06 8.68
N ALA A 51 -1.82 -0.02 9.06
CA ALA A 51 -0.78 -0.56 8.19
C ALA A 51 -1.01 -2.05 7.87
N GLU A 52 -1.38 -2.87 8.85
CA GLU A 52 -1.73 -4.28 8.65
C GLU A 52 -2.95 -4.46 7.74
N ARG A 53 -3.96 -3.58 7.84
CA ARG A 53 -5.13 -3.60 6.95
C ARG A 53 -4.73 -3.30 5.52
N SER A 54 -3.90 -2.28 5.31
CA SER A 54 -3.39 -1.92 3.98
C SER A 54 -2.57 -3.07 3.39
N LEU A 55 -1.72 -3.71 4.19
CA LEU A 55 -0.97 -4.91 3.78
C LEU A 55 -1.89 -6.07 3.37
N ARG A 56 -2.97 -6.33 4.12
CA ARG A 56 -3.96 -7.36 3.77
C ARG A 56 -4.61 -7.07 2.41
N LEU A 57 -4.98 -5.82 2.14
CA LEU A 57 -5.58 -5.43 0.87
C LEU A 57 -4.60 -5.60 -0.30
N LEU A 58 -3.34 -5.16 -0.14
CA LEU A 58 -2.30 -5.37 -1.15
C LEU A 58 -2.03 -6.86 -1.40
N THR A 59 -1.98 -7.67 -0.34
CA THR A 59 -1.80 -9.12 -0.47
C THR A 59 -2.98 -9.76 -1.23
N MET A 60 -4.21 -9.36 -0.90
CA MET A 60 -5.40 -9.83 -1.61
C MET A 60 -5.39 -9.40 -3.08
N LEU A 61 -4.96 -8.18 -3.39
CA LEU A 61 -4.77 -7.73 -4.77
C LEU A 61 -3.78 -8.65 -5.50
N ALA A 62 -2.62 -8.94 -4.90
CA ALA A 62 -1.61 -9.82 -5.49
C ALA A 62 -2.13 -11.23 -5.80
N GLU A 63 -3.01 -11.75 -4.94
CA GLU A 63 -3.68 -13.04 -5.18
C GLU A 63 -4.69 -12.96 -6.32
N LYS A 64 -5.50 -11.89 -6.37
CA LYS A 64 -6.58 -11.73 -7.34
C LYS A 64 -6.10 -11.30 -8.73
N THR A 65 -4.96 -10.64 -8.83
CA THR A 65 -4.39 -10.14 -10.11
C THR A 65 -3.24 -11.00 -10.63
N ARG A 66 -2.92 -12.12 -9.98
CA ARG A 66 -1.85 -13.03 -10.42
C ARG A 66 -2.03 -13.44 -11.88
N GLY A 67 -1.01 -13.18 -12.70
CA GLY A 67 -1.00 -13.49 -14.14
C GLY A 67 -1.72 -12.46 -15.02
N ASN A 68 -2.35 -11.43 -14.43
CA ASN A 68 -3.04 -10.35 -15.14
C ASN A 68 -2.29 -9.02 -15.10
N LEU A 69 -1.23 -8.91 -14.29
CA LEU A 69 -0.41 -7.71 -14.19
C LEU A 69 0.69 -7.69 -15.24
N ASP A 70 0.99 -6.51 -15.75
CA ASP A 70 2.25 -6.29 -16.44
C ASP A 70 3.43 -6.29 -15.44
N ARG A 71 4.65 -6.25 -15.97
CA ARG A 71 5.88 -6.29 -15.17
C ARG A 71 5.97 -5.13 -14.18
N THR A 72 5.67 -3.92 -14.62
CA THR A 72 5.72 -2.70 -13.80
C THR A 72 4.72 -2.78 -12.66
N GLU A 73 3.50 -3.20 -12.95
CA GLU A 73 2.44 -3.37 -11.95
C GLU A 73 2.79 -4.46 -10.92
N ALA A 74 3.34 -5.58 -11.39
CA ALA A 74 3.75 -6.69 -10.53
C ALA A 74 4.94 -6.30 -9.63
N GLU A 75 5.93 -5.59 -10.17
CA GLU A 75 7.07 -5.07 -9.41
C GLU A 75 6.60 -4.06 -8.35
N LEU A 76 5.80 -3.06 -8.74
CA LEU A 76 5.24 -2.07 -7.81
C LEU A 76 4.45 -2.70 -6.66
N LEU A 77 3.57 -3.66 -6.97
CA LEU A 77 2.78 -4.35 -5.95
C LEU A 77 3.67 -5.16 -5.00
N THR A 78 4.66 -5.86 -5.54
CA THR A 78 5.59 -6.68 -4.76
C THR A 78 6.43 -5.81 -3.83
N GLU A 79 6.95 -4.69 -4.32
CA GLU A 79 7.72 -3.73 -3.55
C GLU A 79 6.88 -3.09 -2.44
N ALA A 80 5.63 -2.68 -2.73
CA ALA A 80 4.73 -2.12 -1.72
C ALA A 80 4.45 -3.12 -0.58
N ILE A 81 4.20 -4.39 -0.90
CA ILE A 81 3.99 -5.46 0.09
C ILE A 81 5.25 -5.68 0.93
N ALA A 82 6.41 -5.81 0.29
CA ALA A 82 7.68 -6.04 0.98
C ALA A 82 8.04 -4.89 1.92
N SER A 83 7.83 -3.65 1.45
CA SER A 83 8.08 -2.43 2.19
C SER A 83 7.27 -2.34 3.49
N ILE A 84 5.96 -2.60 3.43
CA ILE A 84 5.10 -2.58 4.63
C ILE A 84 5.43 -3.74 5.57
N ARG A 85 5.71 -4.94 5.04
CA ARG A 85 6.10 -6.10 5.87
C ARG A 85 7.38 -5.83 6.65
N SER A 86 8.39 -5.26 6.01
CA SER A 86 9.65 -4.88 6.63
C SER A 86 9.41 -3.94 7.81
N ARG A 87 8.64 -2.88 7.60
CA ARG A 87 8.35 -1.89 8.65
C ARG A 87 7.49 -2.42 9.80
N LEU A 88 6.61 -3.38 9.55
CA LEU A 88 5.83 -4.04 10.61
C LEU A 88 6.65 -5.04 11.43
N ALA A 89 7.75 -5.55 10.89
CA ALA A 89 8.66 -6.47 11.58
C ALA A 89 9.69 -5.76 12.47
N SER A 90 9.94 -4.48 12.22
CA SER A 90 10.73 -3.57 13.06
C SER A 90 9.98 -3.15 14.33
#